data_AF-A0A1G9RTC0-F1
#
_entry.id   AF-A0A1G9RTC0-F1
#
_cell.length_a   1.000
_cell.length_b   1.000
_cell.length_c   1.000
_cell.angle_alpha   90.00
_cell.angle_beta   90.00
_cell.angle_gamma   90.00
#
_symmetry.space_group_name_H-M   'P 1'
#
loop_
_entity.id
_entity.type
_entity.pdbx_description
1 polymer ?
#
loop_
_entity_poly.entity_id
_entity_poly.type
_entity_poly.pdbx_seq_one_letter_code
_entity_poly.pdbx_strand_id
1 'polypeptide(L)'
;MSTPLSKKTYRRLLLGDLLFGRLNSWILLILYVLLWRVLITITKIGQLKTNIPLFFVIGTALLILLLYQISIYRKQMKKEYLFNPHNQWEINDSSLVIYSPDKGEQHTFLLGKRARLKENKQWYFLYFRDKTFIPIRKSSNLPLNKLEKSKSLPFSAWMVVPALLLLITAFGAYNVGKNAMNFNGALAWKLHELKTDSKIELNNDDFFSYKLKGIMEDVKAKMDMEPNLMTNDLEIEFDRDGTITSIYMYLYGYDNKHVLQSGYLIYSEEPDGDKLTVHKQDWEGEGDETYNPANDFSIVINMLNHIDIEKEAKNWNESHFGVLYKGIRNWGSNQEGIVYLDENGERSFPAVSDHEIVGPSVSLYVPGKEEQIVPIRYVYKSSATLNKQGEIK
;
A
#
# COMPACT_ATOMS: atom_id res chain seq x y z
N MET A 1 -11.69 52.52 35.27
CA MET A 1 -12.67 51.40 35.08
C MET A 1 -11.96 50.25 34.38
N SER A 2 -11.48 49.27 35.15
CA SER A 2 -10.68 48.15 34.66
C SER A 2 -11.44 46.85 34.90
N THR A 3 -11.82 46.13 33.84
CA THR A 3 -12.09 44.69 34.02
C THR A 3 -10.78 43.97 33.74
N PRO A 4 -10.08 43.45 34.76
CA PRO A 4 -8.80 42.81 34.56
C PRO A 4 -8.94 41.59 33.65
N LEU A 5 -8.12 41.55 32.62
CA LEU A 5 -8.07 40.42 31.70
C LEU A 5 -7.38 39.24 32.40
N SER A 6 -8.13 38.21 32.81
CA SER A 6 -7.53 37.05 33.47
C SER A 6 -6.57 36.29 32.53
N LYS A 7 -5.52 35.68 33.08
CA LYS A 7 -4.59 34.80 32.35
C LYS A 7 -5.31 33.71 31.54
N LYS A 8 -6.37 33.12 32.11
CA LYS A 8 -7.18 32.08 31.43
C LYS A 8 -7.91 32.64 30.22
N THR A 9 -8.51 33.82 30.36
CA THR A 9 -9.23 34.51 29.28
C THR A 9 -8.27 34.93 28.17
N TYR A 10 -7.13 35.54 28.51
CA TYR A 10 -6.10 35.91 27.54
C TYR A 10 -5.59 34.71 26.76
N ARG A 11 -5.23 33.62 27.46
CA ARG A 11 -4.76 32.37 26.86
C ARG A 11 -5.75 31.83 25.83
N ARG A 12 -7.05 31.79 26.16
CA ARG A 12 -8.10 31.31 25.26
C ARG A 12 -8.23 32.19 24.02
N LEU A 13 -8.24 33.51 24.19
CA LEU A 13 -8.36 34.46 23.08
C LEU A 13 -7.13 34.40 22.16
N LEU A 14 -5.94 34.32 22.74
CA LEU A 14 -4.67 34.22 22.00
C LEU A 14 -4.57 32.91 21.20
N LEU A 15 -4.88 31.77 21.82
CA LEU A 15 -4.84 30.47 21.14
C LEU A 15 -5.82 30.43 19.97
N GLY A 16 -7.05 30.87 20.19
CA GLY A 16 -8.03 30.89 19.12
C GLY A 16 -7.65 31.87 18.00
N ASP A 17 -7.03 33.02 18.32
CA ASP A 17 -6.54 33.94 17.29
C ASP A 17 -5.42 33.31 16.45
N LEU A 18 -4.45 32.66 17.10
CA LEU A 18 -3.32 32.02 16.42
C LEU A 18 -3.75 30.85 15.52
N LEU A 19 -4.65 30.01 16.03
CA LEU A 19 -5.09 28.79 15.34
C LEU A 19 -6.17 29.07 14.29
N PHE A 20 -7.10 29.99 14.55
CA PHE A 20 -8.30 30.17 13.71
C PHE A 20 -8.52 31.61 13.22
N GLY A 21 -7.81 32.60 13.76
CA GLY A 21 -8.07 34.01 13.56
C GLY A 21 -7.26 34.70 12.46
N ARG A 22 -6.19 34.07 11.97
CA ARG A 22 -5.18 34.66 11.06
C ARG A 22 -5.21 34.01 9.67
N LEU A 23 -4.59 34.66 8.68
CA LEU A 23 -4.40 34.07 7.34
C LEU A 23 -3.67 32.72 7.40
N ASN A 24 -2.73 32.55 8.32
CA ASN A 24 -2.02 31.28 8.53
C ASN A 24 -2.96 30.11 8.90
N SER A 25 -4.12 30.39 9.48
CA SER A 25 -5.15 29.39 9.80
C SER A 25 -5.74 28.76 8.54
N TRP A 26 -5.92 29.55 7.48
CA TRP A 26 -6.39 29.06 6.19
C TRP A 26 -5.32 28.22 5.49
N ILE A 27 -4.04 28.64 5.57
CA ILE A 27 -2.92 27.85 5.05
C ILE A 27 -2.85 26.49 5.76
N LEU A 28 -2.97 26.47 7.09
CA LEU A 28 -3.04 25.22 7.85
C LEU A 28 -4.22 24.35 7.39
N LEU A 29 -5.41 24.92 7.23
CA LEU A 29 -6.59 24.18 6.78
C LEU A 29 -6.38 23.58 5.37
N ILE A 30 -5.83 24.36 4.43
CA ILE A 30 -5.54 23.89 3.07
C ILE A 30 -4.54 22.74 3.10
N LEU A 31 -3.43 22.89 3.82
CA LEU A 31 -2.42 21.84 3.96
C LEU A 31 -3.00 20.60 4.65
N TYR A 32 -3.88 20.77 5.63
CA TYR A 32 -4.56 19.67 6.30
C TYR A 32 -5.52 18.90 5.37
N VAL A 33 -6.29 19.61 4.55
CA VAL A 33 -7.13 19.00 3.50
C VAL A 33 -6.28 18.23 2.51
N LEU A 34 -5.17 18.82 2.06
CA LEU A 34 -4.25 18.17 1.13
C LEU A 34 -3.63 16.91 1.75
N LEU A 35 -3.24 16.96 3.03
CA LEU A 35 -2.70 15.80 3.74
C LEU A 35 -3.72 14.65 3.77
N TRP A 36 -4.98 14.92 4.11
CA TRP A 36 -6.05 13.93 4.06
C TRP A 36 -6.30 13.39 2.66
N ARG A 37 -6.32 14.26 1.65
CA ARG A 37 -6.47 13.85 0.25
C ARG A 37 -5.35 12.89 -0.18
N VAL A 38 -4.10 13.21 0.15
CA VAL A 38 -2.96 12.35 -0.14
C VAL A 38 -3.08 11.02 0.60
N LEU A 39 -3.45 11.03 1.89
CA LEU A 39 -3.65 9.82 2.67
C LEU A 39 -4.77 8.91 2.11
N ILE A 40 -5.89 9.49 1.68
CA ILE A 40 -6.97 8.76 0.99
C ILE A 40 -6.46 8.17 -0.33
N THR A 41 -5.63 8.91 -1.08
CA THR A 41 -5.08 8.45 -2.36
C THR A 41 -4.11 7.28 -2.16
N ILE A 42 -3.27 7.35 -1.12
CA ILE A 42 -2.37 6.25 -0.71
C ILE A 42 -3.21 5.00 -0.40
N THR A 43 -4.22 5.12 0.45
CA THR A 43 -5.02 3.95 0.88
C THR A 43 -5.89 3.37 -0.22
N LYS A 44 -6.48 4.21 -1.08
CA LYS A 44 -7.38 3.77 -2.15
C LYS A 44 -6.64 3.26 -3.39
N ILE A 45 -5.63 3.99 -3.87
CA ILE A 45 -5.01 3.78 -5.20
C ILE A 45 -3.62 3.12 -5.09
N GLY A 46 -2.94 3.19 -3.95
CA GLY A 46 -1.67 2.46 -3.78
C GLY A 46 -0.47 3.04 -4.54
N GLN A 47 -0.56 4.28 -5.04
CA GLN A 47 0.53 5.03 -5.68
C GLN A 47 1.60 5.49 -4.67
N LEU A 48 2.27 4.52 -4.03
CA LEU A 48 3.16 4.75 -2.90
C LEU A 48 4.37 5.62 -3.27
N LYS A 49 5.01 5.35 -4.41
CA LYS A 49 6.23 6.05 -4.83
C LYS A 49 6.02 7.57 -4.95
N THR A 50 4.86 8.01 -5.45
CA THR A 50 4.55 9.43 -5.65
C THR A 50 3.96 10.07 -4.40
N ASN A 51 3.05 9.38 -3.71
CA ASN A 51 2.24 9.99 -2.65
C ASN A 51 2.91 9.94 -1.27
N ILE A 52 3.78 8.97 -0.97
CA ILE A 52 4.52 8.92 0.30
C ILE A 52 5.43 10.16 0.46
N PRO A 53 6.29 10.51 -0.51
CA PRO A 53 7.11 11.73 -0.39
C PRO A 53 6.26 13.00 -0.22
N LEU A 54 5.17 13.10 -0.99
CA LEU A 54 4.25 14.23 -0.90
C LEU A 54 3.59 14.34 0.48
N PHE A 55 3.19 13.22 1.08
CA PHE A 55 2.65 13.17 2.45
C PHE A 55 3.67 13.72 3.45
N PHE A 56 4.94 13.32 3.35
CA PHE A 56 6.00 13.81 4.23
C PHE A 56 6.27 15.31 4.04
N VAL A 57 6.28 15.81 2.81
CA VAL A 57 6.46 17.25 2.53
C VAL A 57 5.34 18.08 3.15
N ILE A 58 4.08 17.69 2.94
CA ILE A 58 2.91 18.40 3.49
C ILE A 58 2.90 18.29 5.02
N GLY A 59 3.17 17.10 5.57
CA GLY A 59 3.25 16.86 7.01
C GLY A 59 4.33 17.70 7.70
N THR A 60 5.50 17.81 7.08
CA THR A 60 6.61 18.64 7.57
C THR A 60 6.25 20.12 7.53
N ALA A 61 5.62 20.60 6.45
CA ALA A 61 5.16 21.98 6.35
C ALA A 61 4.12 22.33 7.43
N LEU A 62 3.17 21.42 7.69
CA LEU A 62 2.20 21.55 8.78
C LEU A 62 2.88 21.63 10.14
N LEU A 63 3.85 20.74 10.41
CA LEU A 63 4.60 20.72 11.66
C LEU A 63 5.36 22.04 11.87
N ILE A 64 6.05 22.55 10.86
CA ILE A 64 6.78 23.83 10.92
C ILE A 64 5.83 24.99 11.25
N LEU A 65 4.66 25.04 10.60
CA LEU A 65 3.66 26.08 10.86
C LEU A 65 3.10 26.00 12.28
N LEU A 66 2.83 24.79 12.80
CA LEU A 66 2.38 24.59 14.17
C LEU A 66 3.46 25.01 15.19
N LEU A 67 4.72 24.62 14.96
CA LEU A 67 5.85 25.03 15.80
C LEU A 67 6.04 26.56 15.80
N TYR A 68 5.88 27.21 14.64
CA TYR A 68 5.91 28.65 14.52
C TYR A 68 4.80 29.33 15.36
N GLN A 69 3.58 28.79 15.33
CA GLN A 69 2.47 29.31 16.14
C GLN A 69 2.70 29.11 17.64
N ILE A 70 3.22 27.94 18.04
CA ILE A 70 3.59 27.64 19.42
C ILE A 70 4.69 28.60 19.91
N SER A 71 5.66 28.93 19.06
CA SER A 71 6.72 29.90 19.37
C SER A 71 6.15 31.30 19.64
N ILE A 72 5.22 31.79 18.79
CA ILE A 72 4.54 33.08 19.02
C ILE A 72 3.74 33.05 20.32
N TYR A 73 2.99 31.96 20.55
CA TYR A 73 2.22 31.77 21.77
C TYR A 73 3.11 31.88 23.02
N ARG A 74 4.24 31.14 23.04
CA ARG A 74 5.20 31.18 24.16
C ARG A 74 5.78 32.58 24.36
N LYS A 75 6.14 33.29 23.28
CA LYS A 75 6.67 34.67 23.37
C LYS A 75 5.64 35.63 23.98
N GLN A 76 4.36 35.50 23.63
CA GLN A 76 3.32 36.36 24.20
C GLN A 76 2.96 36.00 25.64
N MET A 77 2.92 34.71 25.99
CA MET A 77 2.62 34.30 27.36
C MET A 77 3.70 34.71 28.38
N LYS A 78 4.93 35.03 27.93
CA LYS A 78 5.98 35.64 28.77
C LYS A 78 5.69 37.11 29.13
N LYS A 79 4.82 37.78 28.38
CA LYS A 79 4.45 39.19 28.61
C LYS A 79 3.34 39.25 29.67
N GLU A 80 3.69 38.97 30.92
CA GLU A 80 2.72 38.88 32.04
C GLU A 80 1.91 40.16 32.23
N TYR A 81 2.49 41.31 31.89
CA TYR A 81 1.83 42.61 31.96
C TYR A 81 0.57 42.72 31.08
N LEU A 82 0.37 41.82 30.11
CA LEU A 82 -0.82 41.82 29.24
C LEU A 82 -2.07 41.19 29.90
N PHE A 83 -1.90 40.45 31.00
CA PHE A 83 -2.98 39.71 31.64
C PHE A 83 -2.88 39.67 33.17
N ASN A 84 -2.05 40.54 33.77
CA ASN A 84 -2.01 40.74 35.21
C ASN A 84 -3.25 41.54 35.65
N PRO A 85 -4.09 41.01 36.58
CA PRO A 85 -5.26 41.72 37.07
C PRO A 85 -4.98 43.04 37.78
N HIS A 86 -3.79 43.20 38.36
CA HIS A 86 -3.41 44.41 39.10
C HIS A 86 -2.95 45.57 38.20
N ASN A 87 -2.78 45.31 36.90
CA ASN A 87 -2.33 46.33 35.97
C ASN A 87 -3.43 47.35 35.67
N GLN A 88 -3.03 48.61 35.63
CA GLN A 88 -3.90 49.70 35.22
C GLN A 88 -3.69 49.98 33.73
N TRP A 89 -4.80 50.13 33.02
CA TRP A 89 -4.82 50.34 31.58
C TRP A 89 -5.34 51.75 31.35
N GLU A 90 -4.48 52.60 30.82
CA GLU A 90 -4.81 53.98 30.46
C GLU A 90 -4.76 54.12 28.95
N ILE A 91 -5.82 54.69 28.37
CA ILE A 91 -6.03 54.70 26.93
C ILE A 91 -6.24 56.15 26.52
N ASN A 92 -5.24 56.72 25.84
CA ASN A 92 -5.26 58.06 25.30
C ASN A 92 -5.53 58.01 23.79
N ASP A 93 -5.87 59.15 23.19
CA ASP A 93 -6.19 59.28 21.76
C ASP A 93 -5.10 58.76 20.81
N SER A 94 -3.85 58.67 21.27
CA SER A 94 -2.69 58.28 20.47
C SER A 94 -1.88 57.09 21.04
N SER A 95 -2.14 56.67 22.28
CA SER A 95 -1.36 55.62 22.95
C SER A 95 -2.17 54.80 23.95
N LEU A 96 -1.89 53.50 23.99
CA LEU A 96 -2.30 52.59 25.05
C LEU A 96 -1.13 52.44 26.04
N VAL A 97 -1.35 52.79 27.29
CA VAL A 97 -0.38 52.67 28.38
C VAL A 97 -0.84 51.59 29.34
N ILE A 98 0.04 50.63 29.63
CA ILE A 98 -0.17 49.61 30.66
C ILE A 98 0.81 49.90 31.78
N TYR A 99 0.28 50.26 32.94
CA TYR A 99 1.05 50.46 34.16
C TYR A 99 0.98 49.19 35.03
N SER A 100 2.13 48.70 35.44
CA SER A 100 2.28 47.56 36.35
C SER A 100 2.71 48.06 37.73
N PRO A 101 1.77 48.24 38.68
CA PRO A 101 2.07 48.77 40.01
C PRO A 101 3.10 47.92 40.76
N ASP A 102 3.01 46.60 40.60
CA ASP A 102 3.85 45.61 41.29
C ASP A 102 5.32 45.65 40.88
N LYS A 103 5.64 46.19 39.69
CA LYS A 103 7.00 46.25 39.13
C LYS A 103 7.50 47.67 38.87
N GLY A 104 6.65 48.68 39.02
CA GLY A 104 6.97 50.07 38.65
C GLY A 104 7.21 50.26 37.14
N GLU A 105 6.77 49.32 36.31
CA GLU A 105 7.01 49.33 34.86
C GLU A 105 5.83 49.96 34.10
N GLN A 106 6.15 50.79 33.11
CA GLN A 106 5.16 51.38 32.20
C GLN A 106 5.44 50.93 30.76
N HIS A 107 4.45 50.30 30.13
CA HIS A 107 4.54 49.88 28.73
C HIS A 107 3.61 50.72 27.86
N THR A 108 4.19 51.52 26.96
CA THR A 108 3.46 52.43 26.07
C THR A 108 3.42 51.90 24.63
N PHE A 109 2.22 51.80 24.07
CA PHE A 109 1.95 51.33 22.71
C PHE A 109 1.31 52.45 21.89
N LEU A 110 1.99 52.91 20.83
CA LEU A 110 1.47 53.96 19.93
C LEU A 110 0.42 53.39 18.97
N LEU A 111 -0.80 53.93 19.01
CA LEU A 111 -1.94 53.46 18.20
C LEU A 111 -1.84 53.92 16.73
N GLY A 112 -1.31 55.12 16.48
CA GLY A 112 -1.28 55.74 15.15
C GLY A 112 -0.23 55.19 14.18
N LYS A 113 0.75 54.40 14.64
CA LYS A 113 1.91 53.99 13.82
C LYS A 113 1.82 52.57 13.25
N ARG A 114 0.59 52.08 12.97
CA ARG A 114 0.25 50.81 12.27
C ARG A 114 -0.28 49.67 13.17
N ALA A 115 -1.15 49.97 14.14
CA ALA A 115 -1.93 48.95 14.84
C ALA A 115 -3.13 48.53 13.98
N ARG A 116 -3.32 47.21 13.76
CA ARG A 116 -4.54 46.69 13.10
C ARG A 116 -5.60 46.43 14.16
N LEU A 117 -6.85 46.80 13.86
CA LEU A 117 -8.00 46.53 14.70
C LEU A 117 -8.88 45.43 14.10
N LYS A 118 -9.24 44.44 14.92
CA LYS A 118 -10.33 43.48 14.66
C LYS A 118 -11.32 43.57 15.82
N GLU A 119 -12.60 43.29 15.57
CA GLU A 119 -13.61 43.35 16.62
C GLU A 119 -14.55 42.13 16.60
N ASN A 120 -15.08 41.78 17.77
CA ASN A 120 -16.21 40.85 17.91
C ASN A 120 -17.31 41.47 18.79
N LYS A 121 -18.34 40.71 19.18
CA LYS A 121 -19.44 41.24 20.00
C LYS A 121 -19.00 41.81 21.37
N GLN A 122 -17.89 41.35 21.93
CA GLN A 122 -17.47 41.68 23.30
C GLN A 122 -16.08 42.35 23.40
N TRP A 123 -15.23 42.22 22.38
CA TRP A 123 -13.81 42.55 22.40
C TRP A 123 -13.37 43.31 21.14
N TYR A 124 -12.47 44.26 21.34
CA TYR A 124 -11.55 44.81 20.35
C TYR A 124 -10.22 44.05 20.45
N PHE A 125 -9.63 43.69 19.32
CA PHE A 125 -8.35 43.01 19.22
C PHE A 125 -7.38 43.93 18.49
N LEU A 126 -6.35 44.37 19.21
CA LEU A 126 -5.27 45.20 18.69
C LEU A 126 -4.07 44.33 18.34
N TYR A 127 -3.56 44.50 17.12
CA TYR A 127 -2.36 43.82 16.64
C TYR A 127 -1.27 44.84 16.34
N PHE A 128 -0.14 44.70 17.00
CA PHE A 128 1.03 45.55 16.83
C PHE A 128 2.09 44.86 15.95
N ARG A 129 3.01 45.65 15.38
CA ARG A 129 4.07 45.17 14.47
C ARG A 129 5.06 44.22 15.11
N ASP A 130 5.28 44.37 16.41
CA ASP A 130 6.09 43.47 17.24
C ASP A 130 5.37 42.13 17.52
N LYS A 131 4.26 41.87 16.81
CA LYS A 131 3.38 40.71 16.95
C LYS A 131 2.69 40.66 18.32
N THR A 132 2.60 41.76 19.06
CA THR A 132 1.82 41.83 20.30
C THR A 132 0.33 41.84 20.00
N PHE A 133 -0.42 41.01 20.72
CA PHE A 133 -1.89 40.91 20.64
C PHE A 133 -2.48 41.37 21.96
N ILE A 134 -3.38 42.35 21.89
CA ILE A 134 -4.03 42.95 23.05
C ILE A 134 -5.55 42.94 22.85
N PRO A 135 -6.29 42.11 23.60
CA PRO A 135 -7.75 42.16 23.63
C PRO A 135 -8.25 43.19 24.65
N ILE A 136 -9.15 44.07 24.23
CA ILE A 136 -9.79 45.11 25.04
C ILE A 136 -11.31 44.90 25.01
N ARG A 137 -12.00 44.97 26.15
CA ARG A 137 -13.45 44.78 26.21
C ARG A 137 -14.20 46.02 25.68
N LYS A 138 -15.27 45.81 24.89
CA LYS A 138 -16.04 46.89 24.24
C LYS A 138 -16.74 47.89 25.17
N SER A 139 -16.85 47.60 26.46
CA SER A 139 -17.40 48.52 27.47
C SER A 139 -16.45 49.68 27.83
N SER A 140 -15.32 49.81 27.15
CA SER A 140 -14.38 50.92 27.30
C SER A 140 -14.69 52.01 26.28
N ASN A 141 -14.79 53.27 26.73
CA ASN A 141 -14.97 54.44 25.86
C ASN A 141 -13.68 54.64 25.04
N LEU A 142 -13.59 53.98 23.89
CA LEU A 142 -12.43 54.03 23.01
C LEU A 142 -12.73 54.89 21.76
N PRO A 143 -11.98 55.97 21.48
CA PRO A 143 -12.07 56.70 20.22
C PRO A 143 -11.30 55.94 19.10
N LEU A 144 -11.81 54.77 18.70
CA LEU A 144 -11.19 53.90 17.67
C LEU A 144 -11.32 54.41 16.22
N ASN A 145 -11.97 55.56 16.01
CA ASN A 145 -12.31 56.08 14.69
C ASN A 145 -11.08 56.42 13.81
N LYS A 146 -9.88 56.48 14.40
CA LYS A 146 -8.61 56.81 13.72
C LYS A 146 -7.74 55.59 13.37
N LEU A 147 -8.15 54.37 13.71
CA LEU A 147 -7.37 53.15 13.42
C LEU A 147 -7.78 52.52 12.10
N GLU A 148 -6.79 51.97 11.37
CA GLU A 148 -7.04 51.15 10.19
C GLU A 148 -7.80 49.87 10.61
N LYS A 149 -9.10 49.84 10.30
CA LYS A 149 -9.88 48.61 10.40
C LYS A 149 -9.31 47.60 9.42
N SER A 150 -8.80 46.50 9.94
CA SER A 150 -8.42 45.38 9.10
C SER A 150 -9.68 44.81 8.45
N LYS A 151 -9.62 44.44 7.16
CA LYS A 151 -10.63 43.55 6.55
C LYS A 151 -10.56 42.21 7.27
N SER A 152 -11.25 42.07 8.39
CA SER A 152 -11.31 40.83 9.16
C SER A 152 -12.47 39.99 8.65
N LEU A 153 -12.25 38.69 8.53
CA LEU A 153 -13.37 37.77 8.31
C LEU A 153 -14.43 37.94 9.40
N PRO A 154 -15.73 37.86 9.06
CA PRO A 154 -16.81 37.97 10.03
C PRO A 154 -16.65 36.93 11.14
N PHE A 155 -17.10 37.24 12.35
CA PHE A 155 -16.96 36.37 13.53
C PHE A 155 -17.49 34.94 13.31
N SER A 156 -18.51 34.77 12.46
CA SER A 156 -19.01 33.45 12.02
C SER A 156 -17.88 32.58 11.44
N ALA A 157 -16.95 33.16 10.69
CA ALA A 157 -15.83 32.45 10.08
C ALA A 157 -14.81 31.89 11.09
N TRP A 158 -14.75 32.42 12.32
CA TRP A 158 -13.86 31.90 13.37
C TRP A 158 -14.35 30.57 13.94
N MET A 159 -15.67 30.31 13.87
CA MET A 159 -16.26 29.00 14.17
C MET A 159 -16.22 28.05 12.97
N VAL A 160 -16.15 28.58 11.74
CA VAL A 160 -16.11 27.78 10.51
C VAL A 160 -14.84 26.94 10.44
N VAL A 161 -13.65 27.49 10.76
CA VAL A 161 -12.39 26.74 10.66
C VAL A 161 -12.37 25.49 11.56
N PRO A 162 -12.69 25.55 12.87
CA PRO A 162 -12.81 24.36 13.71
C PRO A 162 -13.86 23.36 13.22
N ALA A 163 -15.02 23.83 12.75
CA ALA A 163 -16.08 22.97 12.24
C ALA A 163 -15.64 22.23 10.97
N LEU A 164 -14.96 22.92 10.05
CA LEU A 164 -14.37 22.31 8.85
C LEU A 164 -13.30 21.30 9.24
N LEU A 165 -12.41 21.60 10.19
CA LEU A 165 -11.40 20.63 10.66
C LEU A 165 -12.06 19.35 11.17
N LEU A 166 -13.12 19.46 12.00
CA LEU A 166 -13.85 18.29 12.48
C LEU A 166 -14.48 17.50 11.32
N LEU A 167 -15.13 18.17 10.37
CA LEU A 167 -15.75 17.54 9.21
C LEU A 167 -14.71 16.84 8.33
N ILE A 168 -13.62 17.51 7.98
CA ILE A 168 -12.51 16.96 7.19
C ILE A 168 -11.90 15.76 7.90
N THR A 169 -11.72 15.83 9.22
CA THR A 169 -11.17 14.72 10.02
C THR A 169 -12.11 13.54 10.02
N ALA A 170 -13.41 13.74 10.26
CA ALA A 170 -14.40 12.68 10.28
C ALA A 170 -14.51 12.01 8.90
N PHE A 171 -14.61 12.80 7.84
CA PHE A 171 -14.65 12.29 6.46
C PHE A 171 -13.37 11.56 6.07
N GLY A 172 -12.21 12.15 6.37
CA GLY A 172 -10.91 11.56 6.10
C GLY A 172 -10.72 10.23 6.84
N ALA A 173 -11.00 10.20 8.15
CA ALA A 173 -10.89 9.01 8.97
C ALA A 173 -11.83 7.90 8.51
N TYR A 174 -13.08 8.22 8.15
CA TYR A 174 -14.02 7.25 7.60
C TYR A 174 -13.50 6.62 6.30
N ASN A 175 -13.04 7.43 5.34
CA ASN A 175 -12.53 6.92 4.06
C ASN A 175 -11.25 6.09 4.24
N VAL A 176 -10.30 6.58 5.04
CA VAL A 176 -9.06 5.86 5.34
C VAL A 176 -9.36 4.54 6.04
N GLY A 177 -10.23 4.56 7.06
CA GLY A 177 -10.64 3.34 7.77
C GLY A 177 -11.30 2.33 6.84
N LYS A 178 -12.25 2.78 5.99
CA LYS A 178 -12.90 1.93 4.99
C LYS A 178 -11.90 1.29 4.02
N ASN A 179 -10.94 2.06 3.53
CA ASN A 179 -9.92 1.59 2.59
C ASN A 179 -8.85 0.70 3.27
N ALA A 180 -8.65 0.85 4.58
CA ALA A 180 -7.68 0.08 5.36
C ALA A 180 -8.22 -1.26 5.85
N MET A 181 -9.54 -1.49 5.79
CA MET A 181 -10.11 -2.82 5.98
C MET A 181 -9.58 -3.78 4.91
N ASN A 182 -9.38 -5.06 5.29
CA ASN A 182 -8.80 -6.07 4.42
C ASN A 182 -9.43 -6.05 3.02
N PHE A 183 -8.56 -6.01 2.02
CA PHE A 183 -8.88 -6.09 0.58
C PHE A 183 -9.76 -4.95 0.00
N ASN A 184 -10.11 -3.91 0.77
CA ASN A 184 -10.90 -2.78 0.27
C ASN A 184 -10.09 -1.66 -0.40
N GLY A 185 -8.77 -1.66 -0.25
CA GLY A 185 -7.89 -0.63 -0.80
C GLY A 185 -6.55 -1.19 -1.27
N ALA A 186 -5.95 -0.56 -2.29
CA ALA A 186 -4.70 -1.01 -2.88
C ALA A 186 -3.53 -1.03 -1.88
N LEU A 187 -3.55 -0.18 -0.85
CA LEU A 187 -2.55 -0.25 0.23
C LEU A 187 -2.70 -1.53 1.05
N ALA A 188 -3.92 -1.95 1.36
CA ALA A 188 -4.17 -3.16 2.14
C ALA A 188 -3.68 -4.40 1.40
N TRP A 189 -3.94 -4.46 0.08
CA TRP A 189 -3.36 -5.48 -0.82
C TRP A 189 -1.83 -5.46 -0.78
N LYS A 190 -1.22 -4.29 -0.97
CA LYS A 190 0.25 -4.18 -0.97
C LYS A 190 0.90 -4.52 0.36
N LEU A 191 0.24 -4.21 1.48
CA LEU A 191 0.69 -4.62 2.82
C LEU A 191 0.52 -6.12 3.04
N HIS A 192 -0.54 -6.70 2.50
CA HIS A 192 -0.77 -8.14 2.52
C HIS A 192 0.30 -8.87 1.71
N GLU A 193 0.52 -8.49 0.45
CA GLU A 193 1.59 -9.00 -0.42
C GLU A 193 2.96 -8.89 0.28
N LEU A 194 3.31 -7.74 0.85
CA LEU A 194 4.56 -7.57 1.59
C LEU A 194 4.71 -8.51 2.79
N LYS A 195 3.60 -9.01 3.34
CA LYS A 195 3.59 -9.92 4.49
C LYS A 195 3.56 -11.38 4.05
N THR A 196 2.88 -11.70 2.94
CA THR A 196 2.65 -13.08 2.50
C THR A 196 3.62 -13.55 1.41
N ASP A 197 4.15 -12.62 0.62
CA ASP A 197 4.89 -12.96 -0.58
C ASP A 197 6.39 -13.04 -0.29
N SER A 198 6.99 -14.13 -0.73
CA SER A 198 8.43 -14.35 -0.66
C SER A 198 9.07 -14.12 -2.01
N LYS A 199 10.09 -13.26 -2.08
CA LYS A 199 10.85 -13.02 -3.30
C LYS A 199 12.07 -13.93 -3.38
N ILE A 200 12.17 -14.67 -4.48
CA ILE A 200 13.20 -15.67 -4.74
C ILE A 200 13.91 -15.28 -6.04
N GLU A 201 15.23 -15.48 -6.08
CA GLU A 201 16.05 -15.21 -7.26
C GLU A 201 16.63 -16.58 -7.62
N LEU A 202 16.46 -16.99 -8.86
CA LEU A 202 16.93 -18.27 -9.35
C LEU A 202 18.45 -18.27 -9.44
N ASN A 203 19.07 -19.39 -9.09
CA ASN A 203 20.53 -19.53 -9.23
C ASN A 203 20.97 -19.66 -10.70
N ASN A 204 20.06 -20.05 -11.58
CA ASN A 204 20.26 -20.18 -13.02
C ASN A 204 18.92 -19.98 -13.74
N ASP A 205 18.93 -19.29 -14.87
CA ASP A 205 17.76 -18.98 -15.69
C ASP A 205 17.65 -19.88 -16.94
N ASP A 206 18.59 -20.80 -17.19
CA ASP A 206 18.51 -21.74 -18.31
C ASP A 206 17.61 -22.95 -17.99
N PHE A 207 16.41 -23.00 -18.58
CA PHE A 207 15.46 -24.09 -18.40
C PHE A 207 15.97 -25.44 -18.90
N PHE A 208 16.84 -25.52 -19.90
CA PHE A 208 17.31 -26.79 -20.45
C PHE A 208 18.15 -27.56 -19.44
N SER A 209 19.06 -26.86 -18.76
CA SER A 209 19.92 -27.44 -17.73
C SER A 209 19.28 -27.43 -16.34
N TYR A 210 18.60 -26.33 -15.99
CA TYR A 210 18.08 -26.10 -14.65
C TYR A 210 16.78 -26.87 -14.38
N LYS A 211 15.91 -26.92 -15.38
CA LYS A 211 14.60 -27.60 -15.37
C LYS A 211 13.72 -27.18 -14.18
N LEU A 212 12.56 -27.82 -14.06
CA LEU A 212 11.66 -27.64 -12.92
C LEU A 212 12.30 -28.03 -11.58
N LYS A 213 13.23 -28.99 -11.59
CA LYS A 213 13.91 -29.45 -10.38
C LYS A 213 14.74 -28.33 -9.72
N GLY A 214 15.58 -27.63 -10.49
CA GLY A 214 16.40 -26.53 -9.96
C GLY A 214 15.55 -25.39 -9.41
N ILE A 215 14.50 -25.01 -10.15
CA ILE A 215 13.53 -24.00 -9.70
C ILE A 215 12.97 -24.34 -8.31
N MET A 216 12.57 -25.60 -8.11
CA MET A 216 11.98 -26.04 -6.85
C MET A 216 13.00 -26.20 -5.72
N GLU A 217 14.27 -26.47 -6.02
CA GLU A 217 15.35 -26.47 -5.03
C GLU A 217 15.56 -25.06 -4.46
N ASP A 218 15.54 -24.02 -5.30
CA ASP A 218 15.65 -22.62 -4.85
C ASP A 218 14.46 -22.18 -3.99
N VAL A 219 13.25 -22.60 -4.37
CA VAL A 219 12.03 -22.31 -3.59
C VAL A 219 12.14 -22.95 -2.20
N LYS A 220 12.45 -24.25 -2.14
CA LYS A 220 12.57 -25.01 -0.88
C LYS A 220 13.74 -24.55 -0.01
N ALA A 221 14.78 -23.95 -0.59
CA ALA A 221 15.88 -23.37 0.17
C ALA A 221 15.46 -22.11 0.96
N LYS A 222 14.42 -21.39 0.51
CA LYS A 222 13.94 -20.16 1.16
C LYS A 222 12.70 -20.34 2.00
N MET A 223 11.91 -21.38 1.77
CA MET A 223 10.70 -21.65 2.55
C MET A 223 10.47 -23.14 2.77
N ASP A 224 9.98 -23.47 3.96
CA ASP A 224 9.52 -24.80 4.28
C ASP A 224 8.22 -25.09 3.54
N MET A 225 8.25 -26.12 2.69
CA MET A 225 7.09 -26.64 1.98
C MET A 225 6.70 -28.00 2.52
N GLU A 226 5.43 -28.36 2.37
CA GLU A 226 4.95 -29.68 2.73
C GLU A 226 5.63 -30.80 1.90
N PRO A 227 5.74 -32.02 2.46
CA PRO A 227 6.42 -33.13 1.80
C PRO A 227 5.71 -33.62 0.55
N ASN A 228 4.37 -33.59 0.53
CA ASN A 228 3.57 -34.05 -0.59
C ASN A 228 3.01 -32.83 -1.32
N LEU A 229 3.39 -32.68 -2.60
CA LEU A 229 2.98 -31.56 -3.43
C LEU A 229 2.16 -32.08 -4.61
N MET A 230 1.03 -31.43 -4.89
CA MET A 230 0.21 -31.72 -6.06
C MET A 230 0.08 -30.45 -6.90
N THR A 231 0.03 -30.58 -8.22
CA THR A 231 -0.28 -29.45 -9.09
C THR A 231 -1.30 -29.85 -10.14
N ASN A 232 -2.10 -28.89 -10.57
CA ASN A 232 -2.96 -28.98 -11.75
C ASN A 232 -2.71 -27.81 -12.71
N ASP A 233 -1.71 -26.98 -12.42
CA ASP A 233 -1.44 -25.79 -13.18
C ASP A 233 0.04 -25.42 -13.08
N LEU A 234 0.76 -25.68 -14.18
CA LEU A 234 2.13 -25.26 -14.37
C LEU A 234 2.31 -24.81 -15.81
N GLU A 235 2.96 -23.68 -15.97
CA GLU A 235 3.31 -23.06 -17.23
C GLU A 235 4.69 -22.42 -17.08
N ILE A 236 5.59 -22.76 -17.99
CA ILE A 236 6.94 -22.20 -18.04
C ILE A 236 7.23 -21.82 -19.49
N GLU A 237 7.54 -20.56 -19.71
CA GLU A 237 7.95 -20.04 -21.01
C GLU A 237 9.45 -19.73 -21.00
N PHE A 238 10.08 -19.96 -22.15
CA PHE A 238 11.52 -19.79 -22.32
C PHE A 238 11.87 -19.50 -23.78
N ASP A 239 13.00 -18.82 -23.96
CA ASP A 239 13.56 -18.51 -25.26
C ASP A 239 14.38 -19.68 -25.84
N ARG A 240 14.73 -19.56 -27.12
CA ARG A 240 15.42 -20.62 -27.87
C ARG A 240 16.76 -21.07 -27.31
N ASP A 241 17.44 -20.20 -26.56
CA ASP A 241 18.69 -20.49 -25.87
C ASP A 241 18.48 -21.12 -24.48
N GLY A 242 17.24 -21.22 -24.02
CA GLY A 242 16.84 -21.83 -22.75
C GLY A 242 16.49 -20.82 -21.68
N THR A 243 16.73 -19.52 -21.89
CA THR A 243 16.45 -18.50 -20.88
C THR A 243 14.96 -18.45 -20.53
N ILE A 244 14.65 -18.70 -19.26
CA ILE A 244 13.31 -18.62 -18.68
C ILE A 244 12.83 -17.17 -18.76
N THR A 245 11.67 -16.98 -19.35
CA THR A 245 11.02 -15.67 -19.47
C THR A 245 9.84 -15.53 -18.51
N SER A 246 9.15 -16.63 -18.26
CA SER A 246 7.96 -16.66 -17.41
C SER A 246 7.83 -18.01 -16.71
N ILE A 247 7.45 -17.96 -15.43
CA ILE A 247 7.03 -19.11 -14.64
C ILE A 247 5.68 -18.77 -14.05
N TYR A 248 4.75 -19.71 -14.13
CA TYR A 248 3.51 -19.70 -13.40
C TYR A 248 3.19 -21.12 -12.95
N MET A 249 3.09 -21.36 -11.64
CA MET A 249 2.61 -22.64 -11.13
C MET A 249 1.85 -22.48 -9.82
N TYR A 250 0.84 -23.34 -9.64
CA TYR A 250 0.11 -23.45 -8.39
C TYR A 250 0.29 -24.84 -7.79
N LEU A 251 0.77 -24.89 -6.54
CA LEU A 251 1.03 -26.13 -5.80
C LEU A 251 0.11 -26.23 -4.58
N TYR A 252 -0.49 -27.39 -4.39
CA TYR A 252 -1.18 -27.77 -3.17
C TYR A 252 -0.21 -28.56 -2.29
N GLY A 253 -0.03 -28.12 -1.05
CA GLY A 253 0.85 -28.72 -0.06
C GLY A 253 0.09 -29.55 0.96
N TYR A 254 0.44 -30.84 1.05
CA TYR A 254 -0.21 -31.81 1.92
C TYR A 254 0.77 -32.40 2.93
N ASP A 255 0.30 -32.57 4.16
CA ASP A 255 1.09 -33.22 5.20
C ASP A 255 1.33 -34.72 4.91
N ASN A 256 2.03 -35.40 5.81
CA ASN A 256 2.30 -36.84 5.71
C ASN A 256 1.04 -37.72 5.73
N LYS A 257 -0.12 -37.18 6.09
CA LYS A 257 -1.42 -37.87 6.11
C LYS A 257 -2.28 -37.48 4.90
N HIS A 258 -1.71 -36.76 3.93
CA HIS A 258 -2.42 -36.23 2.76
C HIS A 258 -3.57 -35.29 3.11
N VAL A 259 -3.46 -34.55 4.23
CA VAL A 259 -4.38 -33.46 4.58
C VAL A 259 -3.82 -32.14 4.04
N LEU A 260 -4.66 -31.39 3.32
CA LEU A 260 -4.28 -30.12 2.69
C LEU A 260 -3.93 -29.07 3.75
N GLN A 261 -2.69 -28.59 3.74
CA GLN A 261 -2.20 -27.58 4.68
C GLN A 261 -2.03 -26.21 4.04
N SER A 262 -1.50 -26.16 2.81
CA SER A 262 -1.08 -24.91 2.18
C SER A 262 -1.34 -24.90 0.68
N GLY A 263 -1.49 -23.71 0.11
CA GLY A 263 -1.41 -23.43 -1.32
C GLY A 263 -0.22 -22.52 -1.62
N TYR A 264 0.47 -22.75 -2.73
CA TYR A 264 1.60 -21.94 -3.18
C TYR A 264 1.37 -21.49 -4.60
N LEU A 265 1.24 -20.18 -4.80
CA LEU A 265 1.29 -19.58 -6.12
C LEU A 265 2.71 -19.07 -6.37
N ILE A 266 3.42 -19.68 -7.32
CA ILE A 266 4.78 -19.32 -7.70
C ILE A 266 4.73 -18.71 -9.08
N TYR A 267 5.18 -17.47 -9.23
CA TYR A 267 5.17 -16.78 -10.51
C TYR A 267 6.32 -15.80 -10.67
N SER A 268 6.72 -15.51 -11.91
CA SER A 268 7.62 -14.39 -12.25
C SER A 268 6.84 -13.25 -12.89
N GLU A 269 7.34 -12.02 -12.76
CA GLU A 269 6.85 -10.88 -13.54
C GLU A 269 7.69 -10.78 -14.82
N GLU A 270 7.06 -10.81 -16.00
CA GLU A 270 7.78 -10.59 -17.25
C GLU A 270 8.47 -9.21 -17.27
N PRO A 271 9.69 -9.10 -17.84
CA PRO A 271 10.50 -10.15 -18.46
C PRO A 271 11.50 -10.82 -17.49
N ASP A 272 11.41 -10.54 -16.19
CA ASP A 272 12.38 -10.98 -15.17
C ASP A 272 12.06 -12.42 -14.71
N GLY A 273 12.20 -13.39 -15.63
CA GLY A 273 11.92 -14.82 -15.37
C GLY A 273 12.79 -15.46 -14.28
N ASP A 274 13.92 -14.85 -13.94
CA ASP A 274 14.83 -15.24 -12.86
C ASP A 274 14.34 -14.82 -11.47
N LYS A 275 13.35 -13.92 -11.37
CA LYS A 275 12.79 -13.43 -10.11
C LYS A 275 11.40 -13.98 -9.87
N LEU A 276 11.32 -14.89 -8.91
CA LEU A 276 10.06 -15.49 -8.49
C LEU A 276 9.46 -14.78 -7.30
N THR A 277 8.14 -14.70 -7.32
CA THR A 277 7.30 -14.37 -6.19
C THR A 277 6.52 -15.61 -5.80
N VAL A 278 6.64 -16.02 -4.55
CA VAL A 278 5.89 -17.14 -3.98
C VAL A 278 4.90 -16.61 -2.97
N HIS A 279 3.62 -16.72 -3.30
CA HIS A 279 2.51 -16.42 -2.39
C HIS A 279 2.07 -17.71 -1.70
N LYS A 280 2.25 -17.78 -0.38
CA LYS A 280 1.77 -18.90 0.44
C LYS A 280 0.41 -18.56 1.05
N GLN A 281 -0.55 -19.47 0.87
CA GLN A 281 -1.83 -19.44 1.55
C GLN A 281 -1.92 -20.63 2.50
N ASP A 282 -1.98 -20.38 3.81
CA ASP A 282 -2.18 -21.41 4.82
C ASP A 282 -3.68 -21.71 4.95
N TRP A 283 -4.04 -23.00 4.89
CA TRP A 283 -5.39 -23.53 5.05
C TRP A 283 -5.60 -24.29 6.36
N GLU A 284 -4.52 -24.66 7.06
CA GLU A 284 -4.55 -25.34 8.37
C GLU A 284 -5.45 -26.60 8.42
N GLY A 285 -5.60 -27.31 7.30
CA GLY A 285 -6.47 -28.50 7.21
C GLY A 285 -7.92 -28.22 6.80
N GLU A 286 -8.29 -26.97 6.53
CA GLU A 286 -9.66 -26.57 6.18
C GLU A 286 -9.94 -26.50 4.66
N GLY A 287 -8.95 -26.84 3.82
CA GLY A 287 -9.12 -26.79 2.37
C GLY A 287 -9.87 -28.00 1.79
N ASP A 288 -10.59 -27.78 0.69
CA ASP A 288 -11.47 -28.78 0.07
C ASP A 288 -10.80 -29.69 -0.98
N GLU A 289 -9.58 -29.36 -1.44
CA GLU A 289 -8.91 -30.11 -2.51
C GLU A 289 -8.28 -31.40 -1.97
N THR A 290 -8.72 -32.54 -2.50
CA THR A 290 -8.25 -33.87 -2.07
C THR A 290 -6.99 -34.28 -2.82
N TYR A 291 -6.04 -34.90 -2.09
CA TYR A 291 -4.83 -35.42 -2.71
C TYR A 291 -5.13 -36.48 -3.75
N ASN A 292 -4.63 -36.28 -4.98
CA ASN A 292 -4.67 -37.28 -6.04
C ASN A 292 -3.24 -37.71 -6.40
N PRO A 293 -2.84 -38.96 -6.11
CA PRO A 293 -1.51 -39.46 -6.43
C PRO A 293 -1.14 -39.38 -7.91
N ALA A 294 -2.12 -39.43 -8.81
CA ALA A 294 -1.87 -39.29 -10.25
C ALA A 294 -1.53 -37.85 -10.67
N ASN A 295 -1.79 -36.84 -9.81
CA ASN A 295 -1.38 -35.46 -10.00
C ASN A 295 -0.19 -35.05 -9.10
N ASP A 296 0.47 -36.02 -8.47
CA ASP A 296 1.65 -35.78 -7.64
C ASP A 296 2.70 -35.00 -8.47
N PHE A 297 3.18 -33.91 -7.89
CA PHE A 297 4.09 -32.98 -8.57
C PHE A 297 5.42 -33.65 -8.94
N SER A 298 5.83 -34.69 -8.23
CA SER A 298 7.00 -35.50 -8.58
C SER A 298 6.87 -36.17 -9.95
N ILE A 299 5.65 -36.48 -10.41
CA ILE A 299 5.41 -37.00 -11.77
C ILE A 299 5.81 -35.95 -12.80
N VAL A 300 5.41 -34.69 -12.61
CA VAL A 300 5.74 -33.59 -13.52
C VAL A 300 7.26 -33.34 -13.57
N ILE A 301 7.91 -33.33 -12.39
CA ILE A 301 9.38 -33.23 -12.29
C ILE A 301 10.03 -34.39 -13.04
N ASN A 302 9.55 -35.63 -12.84
CA ASN A 302 10.11 -36.81 -13.48
C ASN A 302 9.97 -36.75 -15.01
N MET A 303 8.80 -36.38 -15.52
CA MET A 303 8.56 -36.24 -16.95
C MET A 303 9.51 -35.21 -17.57
N LEU A 304 9.60 -34.00 -17.00
CA LEU A 304 10.47 -32.94 -17.53
C LEU A 304 11.96 -33.28 -17.45
N ASN A 305 12.36 -34.12 -16.49
CA ASN A 305 13.73 -34.61 -16.43
C ASN A 305 14.07 -35.56 -17.59
N HIS A 306 13.12 -36.37 -18.05
CA HIS A 306 13.31 -37.32 -19.16
C HIS A 306 13.02 -36.74 -20.54
N ILE A 307 12.27 -35.65 -20.64
CA ILE A 307 12.04 -34.95 -21.90
C ILE A 307 13.29 -34.14 -22.26
N ASP A 308 13.77 -34.34 -23.49
CA ASP A 308 14.87 -33.58 -24.09
C ASP A 308 14.29 -32.31 -24.73
N ILE A 309 13.93 -31.34 -23.89
CA ILE A 309 13.21 -30.12 -24.28
C ILE A 309 14.02 -29.31 -25.31
N GLU A 310 15.34 -29.22 -25.12
CA GLU A 310 16.24 -28.51 -26.02
C GLU A 310 16.16 -29.06 -27.44
N LYS A 311 16.26 -30.39 -27.59
CA LYS A 311 16.18 -31.04 -28.90
C LYS A 311 14.82 -30.84 -29.56
N GLU A 312 13.73 -31.00 -28.80
CA GLU A 312 12.38 -30.90 -29.36
C GLU A 312 12.04 -29.46 -29.76
N ALA A 313 12.37 -28.47 -28.92
CA ALA A 313 12.15 -27.06 -29.22
C ALA A 313 12.96 -26.60 -30.44
N LYS A 314 14.21 -27.07 -30.58
CA LYS A 314 15.08 -26.73 -31.72
C LYS A 314 14.61 -27.33 -33.05
N ASN A 315 13.71 -28.32 -33.05
CA ASN A 315 13.08 -28.82 -34.28
C ASN A 315 12.13 -27.80 -34.90
N TRP A 316 11.59 -26.88 -34.10
CA TRP A 316 10.78 -25.77 -34.59
C TRP A 316 11.65 -24.57 -34.94
N ASN A 317 11.32 -23.87 -36.03
CA ASN A 317 12.02 -22.65 -36.42
C ASN A 317 11.41 -21.42 -35.73
N GLU A 318 11.36 -21.47 -34.40
CA GLU A 318 10.74 -20.44 -33.56
C GLU A 318 11.76 -19.93 -32.53
N SER A 319 11.47 -18.78 -31.92
CA SER A 319 12.35 -18.14 -30.94
C SER A 319 11.90 -18.33 -29.50
N HIS A 320 10.66 -18.76 -29.28
CA HIS A 320 10.00 -18.74 -27.98
C HIS A 320 9.09 -19.96 -27.82
N PHE A 321 9.10 -20.57 -26.64
CA PHE A 321 8.51 -21.88 -26.38
C PHE A 321 7.86 -21.92 -25.00
N GLY A 322 6.92 -22.85 -24.83
CA GLY A 322 6.22 -23.06 -23.56
C GLY A 322 6.12 -24.53 -23.19
N VAL A 323 6.19 -24.81 -21.89
CA VAL A 323 5.83 -26.08 -21.27
C VAL A 323 4.59 -25.87 -20.42
N LEU A 324 3.57 -26.68 -20.66
CA LEU A 324 2.29 -26.61 -19.97
C LEU A 324 1.93 -27.96 -19.34
N TYR A 325 1.47 -27.92 -18.10
CA TYR A 325 0.84 -29.04 -17.41
C TYR A 325 -0.47 -28.57 -16.76
N LYS A 326 -1.56 -29.29 -17.05
CA LYS A 326 -2.90 -28.98 -16.50
C LYS A 326 -3.55 -30.21 -15.83
N GLY A 327 -2.76 -31.03 -15.16
CA GLY A 327 -3.24 -32.27 -14.51
C GLY A 327 -3.52 -33.43 -15.49
N ILE A 328 -4.37 -34.36 -15.06
CA ILE A 328 -4.89 -35.45 -15.89
C ILE A 328 -5.77 -34.88 -17.01
N ARG A 329 -5.41 -35.19 -18.26
CA ARG A 329 -6.15 -34.79 -19.46
C ARG A 329 -6.69 -36.01 -20.19
N ASN A 330 -7.84 -35.83 -20.84
CA ASN A 330 -8.42 -36.79 -21.77
C ASN A 330 -8.29 -36.24 -23.19
N TRP A 331 -7.47 -36.90 -24.01
CA TRP A 331 -7.21 -36.56 -25.41
C TRP A 331 -8.10 -37.37 -26.37
N GLY A 332 -9.03 -38.17 -25.84
CA GLY A 332 -9.90 -39.05 -26.61
C GLY A 332 -9.09 -40.03 -27.45
N SER A 333 -9.45 -40.19 -28.71
CA SER A 333 -8.73 -41.02 -29.68
C SER A 333 -7.77 -40.22 -30.58
N ASN A 334 -7.53 -38.93 -30.29
CA ASN A 334 -6.63 -38.11 -31.07
C ASN A 334 -5.16 -38.46 -30.75
N GLN A 335 -4.45 -39.01 -31.73
CA GLN A 335 -3.05 -39.41 -31.61
C GLN A 335 -2.07 -38.29 -31.99
N GLU A 336 -2.57 -37.19 -32.54
CA GLU A 336 -1.75 -36.12 -33.10
C GLU A 336 -0.91 -35.42 -32.02
N GLY A 337 0.41 -35.48 -32.18
CA GLY A 337 1.37 -34.93 -31.24
C GLY A 337 1.46 -35.68 -29.90
N ILE A 338 0.81 -36.85 -29.74
CA ILE A 338 0.83 -37.61 -28.48
C ILE A 338 2.04 -38.54 -28.41
N VAL A 339 2.74 -38.50 -27.29
CA VAL A 339 3.83 -39.43 -26.95
C VAL A 339 3.57 -39.97 -25.55
N TYR A 340 3.53 -41.29 -25.38
CA TYR A 340 3.53 -41.87 -24.04
C TYR A 340 4.93 -41.83 -23.45
N LEU A 341 5.02 -41.49 -22.17
CA LEU A 341 6.25 -41.48 -21.39
C LEU A 341 6.03 -42.28 -20.11
N ASP A 342 6.88 -43.27 -19.85
CA ASP A 342 6.82 -44.04 -18.61
C ASP A 342 7.72 -43.45 -17.50
N GLU A 343 7.75 -44.13 -16.36
CA GLU A 343 8.56 -43.75 -15.20
C GLU A 343 10.08 -43.72 -15.46
N ASN A 344 10.55 -44.50 -16.44
CA ASN A 344 11.96 -44.61 -16.83
C ASN A 344 12.32 -43.68 -18.01
N GLY A 345 11.35 -42.94 -18.53
CA GLY A 345 11.51 -42.08 -19.71
C GLY A 345 11.46 -42.82 -21.04
N GLU A 346 11.03 -44.09 -21.06
CA GLU A 346 10.82 -44.81 -22.31
C GLU A 346 9.63 -44.22 -23.06
N ARG A 347 9.82 -44.00 -24.36
CA ARG A 347 8.83 -43.38 -25.23
C ARG A 347 8.08 -44.45 -26.01
N SER A 348 6.75 -44.36 -26.02
CA SER A 348 5.90 -45.15 -26.90
C SER A 348 4.82 -44.28 -27.54
N PHE A 349 4.12 -44.80 -28.54
CA PHE A 349 3.10 -44.05 -29.28
C PHE A 349 1.74 -44.75 -29.15
N PRO A 350 0.62 -44.00 -29.13
CA PRO A 350 -0.70 -44.59 -29.12
C PRO A 350 -0.95 -45.50 -30.33
N ALA A 351 -1.54 -46.67 -30.08
CA ALA A 351 -1.99 -47.57 -31.13
C ALA A 351 -3.38 -47.14 -31.62
N VAL A 352 -3.73 -47.46 -32.87
CA VAL A 352 -5.08 -47.18 -33.46
C VAL A 352 -6.22 -47.83 -32.63
N SER A 353 -5.91 -48.88 -31.87
CA SER A 353 -6.82 -49.54 -30.94
C SER A 353 -7.02 -48.80 -29.61
N ASP A 354 -6.23 -47.77 -29.32
CA ASP A 354 -6.36 -47.01 -28.08
C ASP A 354 -7.58 -46.10 -28.18
N HIS A 355 -8.67 -46.57 -27.56
CA HIS A 355 -9.96 -45.87 -27.60
C HIS A 355 -9.97 -44.59 -26.74
N GLU A 356 -9.09 -44.50 -25.74
CA GLU A 356 -9.03 -43.36 -24.83
C GLU A 356 -7.60 -43.10 -24.34
N ILE A 357 -7.05 -41.95 -24.73
CA ILE A 357 -5.73 -41.48 -24.30
C ILE A 357 -5.95 -40.54 -23.11
N VAL A 358 -5.72 -41.06 -21.91
CA VAL A 358 -5.94 -40.33 -20.64
C VAL A 358 -4.72 -40.44 -19.75
N GLY A 359 -4.31 -39.32 -19.17
CA GLY A 359 -3.25 -39.32 -18.16
C GLY A 359 -2.71 -37.93 -17.86
N PRO A 360 -1.85 -37.81 -16.84
CA PRO A 360 -1.07 -36.60 -16.58
C PRO A 360 -0.32 -36.20 -17.84
N SER A 361 -0.48 -34.95 -18.28
CA SER A 361 -0.01 -34.53 -19.61
C SER A 361 0.85 -33.28 -19.55
N VAL A 362 2.09 -33.40 -20.01
CA VAL A 362 3.02 -32.28 -20.21
C VAL A 362 3.06 -31.96 -21.70
N SER A 363 2.74 -30.71 -22.06
CA SER A 363 2.73 -30.23 -23.43
C SER A 363 3.90 -29.28 -23.66
N LEU A 364 4.74 -29.56 -24.65
CA LEU A 364 5.68 -28.61 -25.21
C LEU A 364 5.01 -27.95 -26.42
N TYR A 365 5.02 -26.63 -26.48
CA TYR A 365 4.29 -25.87 -27.50
C TYR A 365 4.99 -24.55 -27.87
N VAL A 366 4.49 -23.89 -28.92
CA VAL A 366 4.91 -22.55 -29.35
C VAL A 366 3.77 -21.57 -29.05
N PRO A 367 3.96 -20.65 -28.09
CA PRO A 367 2.90 -19.71 -27.70
C PRO A 367 2.31 -18.93 -28.87
N GLY A 368 0.98 -18.97 -28.99
CA GLY A 368 0.21 -18.24 -30.01
C GLY A 368 0.25 -18.84 -31.41
N LYS A 369 0.83 -20.04 -31.58
CA LYS A 369 0.93 -20.77 -32.86
C LYS A 369 0.40 -22.20 -32.78
N GLU A 370 -0.41 -22.53 -31.79
CA GLU A 370 -0.89 -23.89 -31.50
C GLU A 370 -1.80 -24.45 -32.62
N GLU A 371 -2.42 -23.58 -33.41
CA GLU A 371 -3.20 -23.97 -34.61
C GLU A 371 -2.31 -24.24 -35.84
N GLN A 372 -1.07 -23.75 -35.84
CA GLN A 372 -0.12 -23.86 -36.96
C GLN A 372 0.96 -24.92 -36.70
N ILE A 373 1.37 -25.05 -35.44
CA ILE A 373 2.40 -25.96 -34.96
C ILE A 373 1.74 -26.85 -33.90
N VAL A 374 1.62 -28.13 -34.21
CA VAL A 374 1.03 -29.11 -33.30
C VAL A 374 1.93 -29.27 -32.06
N PRO A 375 1.42 -29.03 -30.84
CA PRO A 375 2.13 -29.29 -29.61
C PRO A 375 2.53 -30.76 -29.44
N ILE A 376 3.71 -31.01 -28.87
CA ILE A 376 4.11 -32.35 -28.45
C ILE A 376 3.59 -32.56 -27.03
N ARG A 377 2.75 -33.58 -26.85
CA ARG A 377 2.01 -33.88 -25.62
C ARG A 377 2.51 -35.21 -25.08
N TYR A 378 3.34 -35.13 -24.05
CA TYR A 378 3.79 -36.28 -23.31
C TYR A 378 2.71 -36.68 -22.32
N VAL A 379 2.15 -37.88 -22.47
CA VAL A 379 1.15 -38.44 -21.57
C VAL A 379 1.82 -39.49 -20.71
N TYR A 380 1.78 -39.30 -19.39
CA TYR A 380 2.37 -40.23 -18.45
C TYR A 380 1.61 -41.55 -18.45
N LYS A 381 2.32 -42.66 -18.63
CA LYS A 381 1.77 -44.02 -18.64
C LYS A 381 2.69 -44.91 -17.82
N SER A 382 2.32 -45.19 -16.57
CA SER A 382 3.10 -46.08 -15.72
C SER A 382 3.14 -47.50 -16.30
N SER A 383 4.29 -48.15 -16.18
CA SER A 383 4.48 -49.57 -16.50
C SER A 383 3.65 -50.49 -15.60
N ALA A 384 3.26 -50.01 -14.43
CA ALA A 384 2.36 -50.71 -13.53
C ALA A 384 0.90 -50.46 -13.95
N THR A 385 0.17 -51.53 -14.26
CA THR A 385 -1.26 -51.47 -14.58
C THR A 385 -2.03 -50.78 -13.44
N LEU A 386 -2.39 -49.51 -13.63
CA LEU A 386 -3.30 -48.78 -12.75
C LEU A 386 -4.68 -49.48 -12.77
N ASN A 387 -5.21 -49.82 -11.60
CA ASN A 387 -6.61 -50.25 -11.53
C ASN A 387 -7.54 -49.05 -11.82
N LYS A 388 -8.83 -49.29 -12.06
CA LYS A 388 -9.82 -48.24 -12.35
C LYS A 388 -10.01 -47.21 -11.21
N GLN A 389 -9.28 -47.34 -10.10
CA GLN A 389 -9.29 -46.44 -8.96
C GLN A 389 -7.97 -45.65 -8.77
N GLY A 390 -6.99 -45.78 -9.68
CA GLY A 390 -5.75 -45.00 -9.60
C GLY A 390 -4.75 -45.48 -8.54
N GLU A 391 -4.90 -46.71 -8.03
CA GLU A 391 -3.91 -47.31 -7.13
C GLU A 391 -2.83 -48.06 -7.94
N ILE A 392 -1.57 -47.84 -7.55
CA ILE A 392 -0.40 -48.54 -8.09
C ILE A 392 -0.39 -49.97 -7.53
N LYS A 393 -0.24 -50.97 -8.40
CA LYS A 393 -0.11 -52.38 -8.02
C LYS A 393 1.35 -52.83 -7.97
#